data_AF-T1BJL6-F1
#
_entry.id   AF-T1BJL6-F1
#
_cell.length_a   1.000
_cell.length_b   1.000
_cell.length_c   1.000
_cell.angle_alpha   90.00
_cell.angle_beta   90.00
_cell.angle_gamma   90.00
#
_symmetry.space_group_name_H-M   'P 1'
#
loop_
_entity.id
_entity.type
_entity.pdbx_description
1 polymer ?
#
loop_
_entity_poly.entity_id
_entity_poly.type
_entity_poly.pdbx_seq_one_letter_code
_entity_poly.pdbx_strand_id
1 'polypeptide(L)'
;SLARHTLKENATVARRVEETLRPLGLRYEGRAEARHLLQILVEDLGGAERLKPLIRRPLTGLKVGAFYGCHLLRPHDHVEFDDPEDPHSFEDVIRALGAEPVDYRGRCSAAGSPSSS
;
A
#
# COMPACT_ATOMS: atom_id res chain seq x y z
N SER A 1 -5.86 -0.76 -9.28
CA SER A 1 -5.38 -2.10 -8.84
C SER A 1 -5.00 -2.97 -10.03
N LEU A 2 -3.72 -3.39 -10.10
CA LEU A 2 -3.13 -4.22 -11.16
C LEU A 2 -3.91 -5.52 -11.43
N ALA A 3 -4.41 -6.18 -10.38
CA ALA A 3 -5.14 -7.44 -10.52
C ALA A 3 -6.39 -7.31 -11.43
N ARG A 4 -7.11 -6.18 -11.34
CA ARG A 4 -8.26 -5.91 -12.22
C ARG A 4 -7.83 -5.65 -13.66
N HIS A 5 -6.71 -4.95 -13.84
CA HIS A 5 -6.14 -4.66 -15.16
C HIS A 5 -5.72 -5.95 -15.87
N THR A 6 -4.93 -6.79 -15.20
CA THR A 6 -4.48 -8.08 -15.73
C THR A 6 -5.65 -9.01 -16.09
N LEU A 7 -6.71 -9.04 -15.28
CA LEU A 7 -7.89 -9.85 -15.57
C LEU A 7 -8.75 -9.30 -16.72
N LYS A 8 -8.70 -8.00 -16.99
CA LYS A 8 -9.38 -7.38 -18.14
C LYS A 8 -8.62 -7.58 -19.44
N GLU A 9 -7.30 -7.48 -19.40
CA GLU A 9 -6.46 -7.51 -20.60
C GLU A 9 -5.98 -8.92 -20.99
N ASN A 10 -5.97 -9.87 -20.05
CA ASN A 10 -5.50 -11.22 -20.30
C ASN A 10 -6.62 -12.25 -20.20
N ALA A 11 -7.22 -12.55 -21.36
CA ALA A 11 -8.30 -13.53 -21.50
C ALA A 11 -7.92 -14.94 -20.99
N THR A 12 -6.64 -15.32 -21.09
CA THR A 12 -6.14 -16.61 -20.60
C THR A 12 -6.16 -16.68 -19.08
N VAL A 13 -5.74 -15.60 -18.41
CA VAL A 13 -5.77 -15.49 -16.95
C VAL A 13 -7.21 -15.43 -16.44
N ALA A 14 -8.08 -14.64 -17.10
CA ALA A 14 -9.50 -14.56 -16.76
C ALA A 14 -10.20 -15.92 -16.86
N ARG A 15 -9.92 -16.69 -17.92
CA ARG A 15 -10.49 -18.03 -18.10
C ARG A 15 -10.06 -18.98 -16.98
N ARG A 16 -8.78 -18.99 -16.61
CA ARG A 16 -8.26 -19.82 -15.50
C ARG A 16 -8.91 -19.49 -14.16
N VAL A 17 -9.15 -18.20 -13.89
CA VAL A 17 -9.85 -17.75 -12.68
C VAL A 17 -11.29 -18.27 -12.67
N GLU A 18 -12.01 -18.14 -13.79
CA GLU A 18 -13.39 -18.64 -13.90
C GLU A 18 -13.47 -20.17 -13.76
N GLU A 19 -12.56 -20.91 -14.41
CA GLU A 19 -12.46 -22.38 -14.29
C GLU A 19 -12.23 -22.85 -12.86
N THR A 20 -11.48 -22.06 -12.06
CA THR A 20 -11.17 -22.38 -10.66
C THR A 20 -12.32 -22.03 -9.71
N LEU A 21 -13.00 -20.91 -9.95
CA LEU A 21 -14.05 -20.40 -9.04
C LEU A 21 -15.42 -21.03 -9.29
N ARG A 22 -15.72 -21.40 -10.54
CA ARG A 22 -17.02 -21.95 -10.94
C ARG A 22 -17.44 -23.22 -10.18
N PRO A 23 -16.57 -24.21 -9.90
CA PRO A 23 -16.92 -25.38 -9.08
C PRO A 23 -17.26 -25.03 -7.63
N LEU A 24 -16.79 -23.89 -7.13
CA LEU A 24 -17.08 -23.38 -5.79
C LEU A 24 -18.35 -22.52 -5.74
N GLY A 25 -19.03 -22.34 -6.88
CA GLY A 25 -20.19 -21.44 -7.01
C GLY A 25 -19.81 -19.95 -6.90
N LEU A 26 -18.52 -19.62 -7.05
CA LEU A 26 -18.01 -18.26 -6.95
C LEU A 26 -17.76 -17.68 -8.34
N ARG A 27 -17.92 -16.35 -8.48
CA ARG A 27 -17.62 -15.61 -9.70
C ARG A 27 -16.89 -14.33 -9.37
N TYR A 28 -15.81 -14.04 -10.09
CA TYR A 28 -15.10 -12.77 -9.95
C TYR A 28 -15.73 -11.70 -10.84
N GLU A 29 -16.33 -10.66 -10.24
CA GLU A 29 -17.03 -9.60 -10.98
C GLU A 29 -16.14 -8.42 -11.40
N GLY A 30 -14.84 -8.46 -11.09
CA GLY A 30 -13.93 -7.35 -11.44
C GLY A 30 -14.21 -6.03 -10.69
N ARG A 31 -14.99 -6.08 -9.60
CA ARG A 31 -15.33 -4.93 -8.76
C ARG A 31 -14.42 -4.76 -7.55
N ALA A 32 -13.75 -5.83 -7.11
CA ALA A 32 -12.90 -5.80 -5.93
C ALA A 32 -11.65 -4.94 -6.16
N GLU A 33 -11.36 -4.05 -5.22
CA GLU A 33 -10.22 -3.15 -5.24
C GLU A 33 -9.29 -3.46 -4.07
N ALA A 34 -8.06 -3.83 -4.39
CA ALA A 34 -7.02 -3.96 -3.37
C ALA A 34 -6.44 -2.56 -3.09
N ARG A 35 -6.52 -2.12 -1.84
CA ARG A 35 -5.96 -0.85 -1.35
C ARG A 35 -4.95 -1.14 -0.25
N HIS A 36 -3.87 -0.35 -0.21
CA HIS A 36 -2.91 -0.43 0.89
C HIS A 36 -3.49 0.24 2.15
N LEU A 37 -3.15 -0.25 3.34
CA LEU A 37 -3.65 0.35 4.58
C LEU A 37 -3.26 1.84 4.69
N LEU A 38 -2.03 2.18 4.32
CA LEU A 38 -1.57 3.56 4.29
C LEU A 38 -2.41 4.44 3.36
N GLN A 39 -2.84 3.89 2.22
CA GLN A 39 -3.74 4.57 1.29
C GLN A 39 -5.10 4.86 1.92
N ILE A 40 -5.67 3.91 2.66
CA ILE A 40 -6.93 4.11 3.38
C ILE A 40 -6.75 5.19 4.47
N LEU A 41 -5.61 5.21 5.18
CA LEU A 41 -5.32 6.20 6.21
C LEU A 41 -5.16 7.62 5.64
N VAL A 42 -4.57 7.75 4.45
CA VAL A 42 -4.32 9.03 3.80
C VAL A 42 -5.55 9.53 3.03
N GLU A 43 -6.12 8.70 2.14
CA GLU A 43 -7.20 9.11 1.23
C GLU A 43 -8.58 9.03 1.89
N ASP A 44 -8.95 7.88 2.44
CA ASP A 44 -10.34 7.62 2.91
C ASP A 44 -10.59 8.26 4.28
N LEU A 45 -9.57 8.22 5.15
CA LEU A 45 -9.63 8.89 6.44
C LEU A 45 -9.32 10.38 6.34
N GLY A 46 -8.84 10.89 5.21
CA GLY A 46 -8.56 12.32 4.99
C GLY A 46 -7.28 12.83 5.67
N GLY A 47 -6.28 11.95 5.77
CA GLY A 47 -4.94 12.27 6.22
C GLY A 47 -4.83 12.68 7.69
N ALA A 48 -3.74 13.38 8.00
CA ALA A 48 -3.35 13.74 9.35
C ALA A 48 -4.44 14.49 10.13
N GLU A 49 -5.20 15.36 9.47
CA GLU A 49 -6.18 16.25 10.10
C GLU A 49 -7.36 15.49 10.72
N ARG A 50 -7.87 14.46 10.04
CA ARG A 50 -8.97 13.64 10.53
C ARG A 50 -8.49 12.49 11.42
N LEU A 51 -7.21 12.12 11.32
CA LEU A 51 -6.60 11.13 12.22
C LEU A 51 -6.42 11.70 13.63
N LYS A 52 -5.96 12.96 13.75
CA LYS A 52 -5.70 13.67 15.01
C LYS A 52 -6.76 13.48 16.10
N PRO A 53 -8.07 13.74 15.86
CA PRO A 53 -9.11 13.59 16.90
C PRO A 53 -9.38 12.14 17.31
N LEU A 54 -8.97 11.15 16.50
CA LEU A 54 -9.15 9.72 16.80
C LEU A 54 -8.00 9.17 17.67
N ILE A 55 -6.90 9.91 17.80
CA ILE A 55 -5.73 9.50 18.56
C ILE A 55 -6.02 9.59 20.06
N ARG A 56 -6.12 8.43 20.72
CA ARG A 56 -6.26 8.36 22.18
C ARG A 56 -4.93 8.40 22.93
N ARG A 57 -3.87 7.95 22.29
CA ARG A 57 -2.51 7.87 22.85
C ARG A 57 -1.51 8.28 21.77
N PRO A 58 -1.08 9.55 21.76
CA PRO A 58 -0.04 10.00 20.85
C PRO A 58 1.26 9.23 21.06
N LEU A 59 2.00 9.02 19.98
CA LEU A 59 3.32 8.37 19.98
C LEU A 59 4.45 9.37 20.30
N THR A 60 4.13 10.42 21.05
CA THR A 60 5.06 11.52 21.37
C THR A 60 6.31 11.02 22.07
N GLY A 61 7.47 11.50 21.59
CA GLY A 61 8.78 11.10 22.08
C GLY A 61 9.34 9.82 21.45
N LEU A 62 8.59 9.15 20.58
CA LEU A 62 9.10 8.02 19.80
C LEU A 62 9.72 8.49 18.49
N LYS A 63 10.87 7.91 18.17
CA LYS A 63 11.55 8.02 16.88
C LYS A 63 11.23 6.79 16.04
N VAL A 64 10.63 6.97 14.87
CA VAL A 64 10.10 5.87 14.05
C VAL A 64 10.69 5.94 12.64
N GLY A 65 11.28 4.84 12.17
CA GLY A 65 11.74 4.74 10.79
C GLY A 65 10.58 4.32 9.87
N ALA A 66 10.31 5.10 8.82
CA ALA A 66 9.36 4.71 7.79
C ALA A 66 10.00 3.67 6.86
N PHE A 67 9.42 2.48 6.81
CA PHE A 67 9.85 1.43 5.89
C PHE A 67 8.81 1.26 4.78
N TYR A 68 9.15 1.75 3.58
CA TYR A 68 8.26 1.71 2.42
C TYR A 68 8.24 0.35 1.73
N GLY A 69 9.32 -0.42 1.85
CA GLY A 69 9.46 -1.73 1.22
C GLY A 69 9.33 -1.69 -0.31
N CYS A 70 9.26 -2.87 -0.94
CA CYS A 70 9.26 -2.99 -2.40
C CYS A 70 7.86 -3.03 -3.04
N HIS A 71 6.80 -3.27 -2.27
CA HIS A 71 5.45 -3.54 -2.78
C HIS A 71 4.47 -2.40 -2.55
N LEU A 72 4.77 -1.47 -1.65
CA LEU A 72 3.88 -0.35 -1.32
C LEU A 72 3.76 0.64 -2.49
N LEU A 73 4.80 0.68 -3.34
CA LEU A 73 4.94 1.56 -4.50
C LEU A 73 4.76 0.81 -5.84
N ARG A 74 4.34 -0.46 -5.85
CA ARG A 74 4.28 -1.27 -7.08
C ARG A 74 2.89 -1.85 -7.40
N PRO A 75 2.48 -1.84 -8.69
CA PRO A 75 3.24 -1.34 -9.85
C PRO A 75 3.13 0.18 -10.02
N HIS A 76 4.26 0.81 -10.37
CA HIS A 76 4.39 2.26 -10.59
C HIS A 76 3.41 2.80 -11.64
N ASP A 77 3.04 1.98 -12.65
CA ASP A 77 2.16 2.41 -13.73
C ASP A 77 0.68 2.59 -13.31
N HIS A 78 0.27 2.07 -12.15
CA HIS A 78 -1.14 2.02 -11.74
C HIS A 78 -1.39 2.41 -10.27
N VAL A 79 -0.36 2.84 -9.54
CA VAL A 79 -0.46 3.21 -8.12
C VAL A 79 0.15 4.60 -7.95
N GLU A 80 -0.63 5.64 -8.27
CA GLU A 80 -0.30 7.07 -8.04
C GLU A 80 -0.52 7.46 -6.57
N PHE A 81 0.03 6.68 -5.64
CA PHE A 81 -0.20 6.91 -4.21
C PHE A 81 0.87 7.81 -3.57
N ASP A 82 2.13 7.61 -3.93
CA ASP A 82 3.28 8.35 -3.38
C ASP A 82 4.36 8.49 -4.45
N ASP A 83 5.24 9.47 -4.32
CA ASP A 83 6.37 9.64 -5.24
C ASP A 83 7.34 8.46 -5.05
N PRO A 84 7.64 7.66 -6.08
CA PRO A 84 8.51 6.51 -5.93
C PRO A 84 9.98 6.86 -5.68
N GLU A 85 10.42 8.05 -6.07
CA GLU A 85 11.78 8.56 -5.87
C GLU A 85 11.91 9.31 -4.53
N ASP A 86 10.83 9.96 -4.05
CA ASP A 86 10.79 10.68 -2.76
C ASP A 86 9.46 10.50 -1.98
N PRO A 87 9.19 9.30 -1.44
CA PRO A 87 7.93 9.02 -0.77
C PRO A 87 7.88 9.67 0.62
N HIS A 88 6.74 10.27 0.96
CA HIS A 88 6.55 11.04 2.19
C HIS A 88 5.26 10.71 2.95
N SER A 89 4.34 9.96 2.33
CA SER A 89 3.01 9.70 2.90
C SER A 89 3.08 8.92 4.22
N PHE A 90 4.10 8.08 4.42
CA PHE A 90 4.26 7.32 5.65
C PHE A 90 4.84 8.19 6.78
N GLU A 91 5.83 9.03 6.48
CA GLU A 91 6.34 10.01 7.45
C GLU A 91 5.24 10.98 7.89
N ASP A 92 4.34 11.37 6.99
CA ASP A 92 3.21 12.25 7.34
C ASP A 92 2.22 11.59 8.30
N VAL A 93 1.97 10.29 8.15
CA VAL A 93 1.19 9.52 9.12
C VAL A 93 1.93 9.39 10.46
N ILE A 94 3.24 9.15 10.45
CA ILE A 94 4.06 9.11 11.68
C ILE A 94 3.97 10.44 12.44
N ARG A 95 4.10 11.56 11.72
CA ARG A 95 3.94 12.92 12.28
C ARG A 95 2.53 13.13 12.82
N ALA A 96 1.50 12.70 12.10
CA ALA A 96 0.11 12.80 12.54
C ALA A 96 -0.13 12.07 13.87
N LEU A 97 0.52 10.91 14.05
CA LEU A 97 0.47 10.12 15.28
C LEU A 97 1.26 10.75 16.45
N GLY A 98 1.99 11.84 16.19
CA GLY A 98 2.79 12.57 17.18
C GLY A 98 4.21 12.03 17.36
N ALA A 99 4.66 11.09 16.52
CA ALA A 99 6.03 10.58 16.52
C ALA A 99 6.97 11.38 15.60
N GLU A 100 8.28 11.19 15.78
CA GLU A 100 9.32 11.81 14.96
C GLU A 100 9.80 10.79 13.91
N PRO A 101 9.59 11.03 12.60
CA PRO A 101 10.13 10.16 11.56
C PRO A 101 11.65 10.28 11.49
N VAL A 102 12.34 9.14 11.44
CA VAL A 102 13.80 9.08 11.31
C VAL A 102 14.17 8.86 9.85
N ASP A 103 15.00 9.76 9.31
CA ASP A 103 15.65 9.53 8.03
C ASP A 103 16.81 8.55 8.19
N TYR A 104 16.77 7.42 7.47
CA TYR A 104 17.83 6.43 7.44
C TYR A 104 18.11 5.94 6.02
N ARG A 105 19.35 5.51 5.77
CA ARG A 105 19.70 4.90 4.48
C ARG A 105 18.99 3.56 4.33
N GLY A 106 18.23 3.40 3.25
CA GLY A 106 17.49 2.16 2.95
C GLY A 106 16.01 2.19 3.30
N ARG A 107 15.42 3.36 3.61
CA ARG A 107 13.96 3.56 3.78
C ARG A 107 13.11 3.03 2.62
N CYS A 108 13.60 3.22 1.39
CA CYS A 108 13.00 2.71 0.15
C CYS A 108 13.66 1.43 -0.36
N SER A 109 14.57 0.82 0.42
CA SER A 109 15.22 -0.42 0.01
C SER A 109 14.23 -1.58 0.17
N ALA A 110 14.20 -2.49 -0.80
CA ALA A 110 13.52 -3.77 -0.63
C ALA A 110 14.18 -4.47 0.57
N ALA A 111 13.42 -4.75 1.64
CA ALA A 111 13.93 -5.59 2.72
C ALA A 111 14.32 -6.93 2.10
N GLY A 112 15.64 -7.15 1.98
CA GLY A 112 16.32 -8.32 1.45
C GLY A 112 15.45 -9.35 0.72
N SER A 113 15.40 -9.27 -0.61
CA SER A 113 15.12 -10.46 -1.42
C SER A 113 16.44 -11.24 -1.58
N PRO A 114 16.53 -12.50 -1.13
CA PRO A 114 17.71 -13.34 -1.35
C PRO A 114 17.69 -13.92 -2.78
N SER A 115 17.78 -13.07 -3.79
CA SER A 115 17.86 -13.52 -5.20
C SER A 115 19.08 -12.99 -5.94
N SER A 116 20.10 -12.52 -5.21
CA SER A 116 21.45 -12.34 -5.76
C SER A 116 22.39 -13.33 -5.09
N SER A 117 22.34 -14.59 -5.54
CA SER A 117 23.42 -15.59 -5.46
C SER A 117 23.19 -16.61 -6.56
#